data_AF-G0QHI8-F1
#
_entry.id   AF-G0QHI8-F1
#
_cell.length_a   1.000
_cell.length_b   1.000
_cell.length_c   1.000
_cell.angle_alpha   90.00
_cell.angle_beta   90.00
_cell.angle_gamma   90.00
#
_symmetry.space_group_name_H-M   'P 1'
#
loop_
_entity.id
_entity.type
_entity.pdbx_description
1 polymer ?
#
loop_
_entity_poly.entity_id
_entity_poly.type
_entity_poly.pdbx_seq_one_letter_code
_entity_poly.pdbx_strand_id
1 'polypeptide(L)'
;MSEWETDISSSGRDAVIRGEDLEDVMDMDFADAIWLLLKGEKPSEKESKIFNTILSSSIDHGVGNPSTVSARTVQSGGNDMNTSVAAGVLALGDKHGGAIEECMRILQSQSLPRK
;
A
#
# COMPACT_ATOMS: atom_id res chain seq x y z
N MET A 1 6.50 -15.98 25.51
CA MET A 1 6.49 -15.01 24.40
C MET A 1 6.65 -15.81 23.13
N SER A 2 5.80 -15.66 22.12
CA SER A 2 5.23 -14.40 21.64
C SER A 2 3.70 -14.38 21.57
N GLU A 3 3.10 -13.31 22.09
CA GLU A 3 1.69 -12.93 21.90
C GLU A 3 1.42 -12.34 20.50
N TRP A 4 2.38 -12.45 19.57
CA TRP A 4 2.35 -11.83 18.25
C TRP A 4 2.58 -12.91 17.19
N GLU A 5 1.56 -13.14 16.37
CA GLU A 5 1.55 -14.09 15.25
C GLU A 5 1.51 -13.33 13.91
N THR A 6 2.20 -13.84 12.89
CA THR A 6 2.20 -13.26 11.54
C THR A 6 2.57 -14.31 10.49
N ASP A 7 1.93 -14.22 9.33
CA ASP A 7 2.23 -15.01 8.13
C ASP A 7 2.78 -14.13 6.99
N ILE A 8 3.27 -12.93 7.31
CA ILE A 8 3.75 -11.95 6.30
C ILE A 8 5.24 -12.14 6.03
N SER A 9 6.07 -12.08 7.07
CA SER A 9 7.51 -12.15 6.93
C SER A 9 8.19 -12.76 8.14
N SER A 10 9.37 -13.31 7.92
CA SER A 10 10.29 -13.76 8.98
C SER A 10 11.56 -12.90 9.00
N SER A 11 12.38 -13.09 10.03
CA SER A 11 13.68 -12.41 10.16
C SER A 11 14.77 -13.45 10.43
N GLY A 12 16.00 -13.16 10.00
CA GLY A 12 17.12 -14.09 10.09
C GLY A 12 17.88 -14.18 8.77
N ARG A 13 18.77 -15.16 8.65
CA ARG A 13 19.51 -15.41 7.39
C ARG A 13 18.59 -15.93 6.29
N ASP A 14 17.64 -16.78 6.66
CA ASP A 14 16.68 -17.40 5.75
C ASP A 14 15.33 -16.65 5.84
N ALA A 15 15.40 -15.31 5.80
CA ALA A 15 14.21 -14.47 5.90
C ALA A 15 13.33 -14.67 4.66
N VAL A 16 12.04 -14.84 4.89
CA VAL A 16 11.05 -15.00 3.81
C VAL A 16 9.99 -13.91 3.88
N ILE A 17 9.40 -13.59 2.74
CA ILE A 17 8.19 -12.77 2.60
C ILE A 17 7.15 -13.63 1.90
N ARG A 18 6.04 -13.93 2.60
CA ARG A 18 4.97 -14.80 2.07
C ARG A 18 5.46 -16.16 1.54
N GLY A 19 6.51 -16.70 2.16
CA GLY A 19 7.12 -17.98 1.77
C GLY A 19 8.13 -17.88 0.63
N GLU A 20 8.35 -16.70 0.05
CA GLU A 20 9.41 -16.43 -0.93
C GLU A 20 10.68 -15.98 -0.20
N ASP A 21 11.84 -16.45 -0.64
CA ASP A 21 13.13 -16.02 -0.11
C ASP A 21 13.30 -14.51 -0.31
N LEU A 22 13.81 -13.81 0.72
CA LEU A 22 13.99 -12.36 0.66
C LEU A 22 14.87 -11.94 -0.52
N GLU A 23 15.86 -12.75 -0.88
CA GLU A 23 16.73 -12.51 -2.05
C GLU A 23 15.93 -12.48 -3.36
N ASP A 24 15.02 -13.44 -3.56
CA ASP A 24 14.15 -13.46 -4.74
C ASP A 24 13.19 -12.27 -4.76
N VAL A 25 12.73 -11.80 -3.60
CA VAL A 25 11.87 -10.61 -3.50
C VAL A 25 12.64 -9.32 -3.80
N MET A 26 13.93 -9.25 -3.47
CA MET A 26 14.78 -8.10 -3.80
C MET A 26 15.00 -7.94 -5.32
N ASP A 27 14.88 -9.03 -6.09
CA ASP A 27 14.98 -9.02 -7.55
C ASP A 27 13.64 -8.69 -8.25
N MET A 28 12.54 -8.58 -7.52
CA MET A 28 11.23 -8.21 -8.08
C MET A 28 11.15 -6.70 -8.35
N ASP A 29 10.30 -6.32 -9.32
CA ASP A 29 9.85 -4.95 -9.44
C ASP A 29 9.14 -4.50 -8.14
N PHE A 30 9.36 -3.25 -7.73
CA PHE A 30 8.85 -2.74 -6.46
C PHE A 30 7.32 -2.90 -6.30
N ALA A 31 6.57 -2.70 -7.40
CA ALA A 31 5.13 -2.91 -7.41
C ALA A 31 4.75 -4.39 -7.18
N ASP A 32 5.52 -5.33 -7.74
CA ASP A 32 5.27 -6.76 -7.60
C ASP A 32 5.62 -7.26 -6.19
N ALA A 33 6.66 -6.71 -5.56
CA ALA A 33 6.98 -6.97 -4.16
C ALA A 33 5.86 -6.48 -3.22
N ILE A 34 5.28 -5.29 -3.47
CA ILE A 34 4.11 -4.80 -2.73
C ILE A 34 2.91 -5.73 -2.96
N TRP A 35 2.67 -6.16 -4.21
CA TRP A 35 1.60 -7.11 -4.52
C TRP A 35 1.75 -8.40 -3.71
N LEU A 36 2.94 -9.00 -3.70
CA LEU A 36 3.23 -10.20 -2.93
C LEU A 36 2.92 -9.98 -1.44
N LEU A 37 3.42 -8.89 -0.84
CA LEU A 37 3.19 -8.57 0.58
C LEU A 37 1.69 -8.53 0.93
N LEU A 38 0.90 -7.85 0.08
CA LEU A 38 -0.53 -7.62 0.31
C LEU A 38 -1.39 -8.85 -0.03
N LYS A 39 -1.13 -9.50 -1.16
CA LYS A 39 -1.97 -10.56 -1.73
C LYS A 39 -1.58 -11.96 -1.25
N GLY A 40 -0.30 -12.18 -0.96
CA GLY A 40 0.24 -13.47 -0.54
C GLY A 40 0.70 -14.39 -1.68
N GLU A 41 0.57 -13.96 -2.94
CA GLU A 41 1.01 -14.71 -4.13
C GLU A 41 1.64 -13.76 -5.14
N LYS A 42 2.51 -14.26 -6.02
CA LYS A 42 3.13 -13.45 -7.09
C LYS A 42 2.09 -13.00 -8.10
N PRO A 43 2.18 -11.78 -8.64
CA PRO A 43 1.26 -11.32 -9.68
C PRO A 43 1.51 -12.06 -11.00
N SER A 44 0.44 -12.29 -11.77
CA SER A 44 0.57 -12.55 -13.20
C SER A 44 1.02 -11.29 -13.95
N GLU A 45 1.50 -11.42 -15.18
CA GLU A 45 1.92 -10.27 -16.02
C GLU A 45 0.82 -9.19 -16.15
N LYS A 46 -0.44 -9.61 -16.22
CA LYS A 46 -1.58 -8.69 -16.32
C LYS A 46 -1.82 -7.95 -15.00
N GLU A 47 -1.70 -8.65 -13.88
CA GLU A 47 -1.85 -8.08 -12.54
C GLU A 47 -0.72 -7.11 -12.22
N SER A 48 0.54 -7.48 -12.51
CA SER A 48 1.69 -6.60 -12.38
C SER A 48 1.47 -5.28 -13.12
N LYS A 49 1.08 -5.38 -14.41
CA LYS A 49 0.83 -4.19 -15.25
C LYS A 49 -0.28 -3.31 -14.70
N ILE A 50 -1.42 -3.88 -14.28
CA ILE A 50 -2.53 -3.07 -13.77
C ILE A 50 -2.20 -2.47 -12.41
N PHE A 51 -1.50 -3.21 -11.54
CA PHE A 51 -1.16 -2.76 -10.20
C PHE A 51 -0.16 -1.60 -10.25
N ASN A 52 0.88 -1.72 -11.08
CA ASN A 52 1.82 -0.63 -11.32
C ASN A 52 1.12 0.62 -11.88
N THR A 53 0.11 0.44 -12.75
CA THR A 53 -0.70 1.55 -13.28
C THR A 53 -1.52 2.22 -12.17
N ILE A 54 -2.10 1.45 -11.25
CA ILE A 54 -2.87 1.97 -10.11
C ILE A 54 -1.98 2.80 -9.18
N LEU A 55 -0.80 2.26 -8.81
CA LEU A 55 0.17 2.98 -7.98
C LEU A 55 0.62 4.29 -8.65
N SER A 56 0.97 4.23 -9.93
CA SER A 56 1.40 5.40 -10.71
C SER A 56 0.29 6.45 -10.82
N SER A 57 -0.97 6.03 -10.98
CA SER A 57 -2.13 6.94 -11.05
C SER A 57 -2.42 7.64 -9.72
N SER A 58 -1.88 7.12 -8.61
CA SER A 58 -2.11 7.64 -7.25
C SER A 58 -0.91 8.43 -6.71
N ILE A 59 0.09 8.72 -7.54
CA ILE A 59 1.40 9.23 -7.09
C ILE A 59 1.35 10.62 -6.44
N ASP A 60 0.48 11.51 -6.94
CA ASP A 60 0.25 12.83 -6.35
C ASP A 60 -1.07 13.43 -6.85
N HIS A 61 -1.66 14.33 -6.06
CA HIS A 61 -2.85 15.08 -6.43
C HIS A 61 -2.75 16.55 -6.01
N GLY A 62 -1.52 17.09 -6.08
CA GLY A 62 -1.23 18.51 -5.85
C GLY A 62 -1.19 18.93 -4.38
N VAL A 63 -0.97 20.22 -4.17
CA VAL A 63 -0.62 20.78 -2.85
C VAL A 63 -1.79 21.22 -1.99
N GLY A 64 -3.00 21.30 -2.56
CA GLY A 64 -4.19 21.83 -1.88
C GLY A 64 -5.00 20.78 -1.12
N ASN A 65 -4.68 19.50 -1.26
CA ASN A 65 -5.43 18.43 -0.61
C ASN A 65 -5.06 18.34 0.90
N PRO A 66 -5.97 17.82 1.75
CA PRO A 66 -5.74 17.74 3.20
C PRO A 66 -4.43 17.04 3.60
N SER A 67 -4.04 15.96 2.94
CA SER A 67 -2.78 15.24 3.23
C SER A 67 -1.54 16.07 2.94
N THR A 68 -1.49 16.74 1.79
CA THR A 68 -0.33 17.57 1.42
C THR A 68 -0.25 18.83 2.29
N VAL A 69 -1.39 19.45 2.61
CA VAL A 69 -1.43 20.60 3.53
C VAL A 69 -0.96 20.18 4.92
N SER A 70 -1.43 19.05 5.45
CA SER A 70 -1.05 18.56 6.77
C SER A 70 0.45 18.27 6.85
N ALA A 71 0.99 17.52 5.89
CA ALA A 71 2.42 17.22 5.84
C ALA A 71 3.28 18.48 5.77
N ARG A 72 2.92 19.44 4.92
CA ARG A 72 3.68 20.69 4.75
C ARG A 72 3.58 21.61 5.96
N THR A 73 2.42 21.67 6.62
CA THR A 73 2.25 22.45 7.86
C THR A 73 3.13 21.89 8.98
N VAL A 74 3.15 20.56 9.15
CA VAL A 74 4.02 19.91 10.15
C VAL A 74 5.50 20.12 9.85
N GLN A 75 5.90 20.00 8.57
CA GLN A 75 7.26 20.31 8.13
C GLN A 75 7.63 21.77 8.41
N SER A 76 6.71 22.71 8.15
CA SER A 76 6.92 24.14 8.43
C SER A 76 7.05 24.44 9.92
N GLY A 77 6.54 23.57 10.79
CA GLY A 77 6.75 23.64 12.24
C GLY A 77 8.13 23.17 12.70
N GLY A 78 9.00 22.73 11.79
CA GLY A 78 10.37 22.30 12.08
C GLY A 78 10.52 20.82 12.42
N ASN A 79 9.55 19.99 12.06
CA ASN A 79 9.63 18.54 12.28
C ASN A 79 10.43 17.82 11.19
N ASP A 80 10.88 16.61 11.52
CA ASP A 80 11.57 15.71 10.59
C ASP A 80 10.65 15.20 9.47
N MET A 81 11.26 14.78 8.36
CA MET A 81 10.55 14.33 7.16
C MET A 81 9.59 13.17 7.43
N ASN A 82 9.98 12.17 8.21
CA ASN A 82 9.12 11.03 8.55
C ASN A 82 7.89 11.46 9.35
N THR A 83 8.04 12.41 10.28
CA THR A 83 6.94 12.98 11.06
C THR A 83 5.98 13.75 10.17
N SER A 84 6.50 14.53 9.23
CA SER A 84 5.70 15.27 8.25
C SER A 84 4.95 14.35 7.29
N VAL A 85 5.58 13.29 6.79
CA VAL A 85 4.92 12.27 5.96
C VAL A 85 3.82 11.57 6.74
N ALA A 86 4.08 11.18 7.99
CA ALA A 86 3.09 10.56 8.87
C ALA A 86 1.86 11.47 9.07
N ALA A 87 2.06 12.78 9.25
CA ALA A 87 0.95 13.74 9.35
C ALA A 87 0.10 13.79 8.06
N GLY A 88 0.73 13.67 6.89
CA GLY A 88 0.00 13.55 5.62
C GLY A 88 -0.82 12.27 5.53
N VAL A 89 -0.25 11.13 5.94
CA VAL A 89 -0.94 9.83 5.97
C VAL A 89 -2.12 9.85 6.94
N LEU A 90 -1.97 10.46 8.12
CA LEU A 90 -3.04 10.60 9.11
C LEU A 90 -4.22 11.47 8.65
N ALA A 91 -4.03 12.30 7.63
CA ALA A 91 -5.12 13.05 7.02
C ALA A 91 -5.97 12.19 6.06
N LEU A 92 -5.52 10.99 5.70
CA LEU A 92 -6.31 10.04 4.93
C LEU A 92 -7.39 9.42 5.82
N GLY A 93 -8.62 9.38 5.32
CA GLY A 93 -9.78 8.84 6.03
C GLY A 93 -11.02 8.82 5.14
N ASP A 94 -12.20 8.64 5.73
CA ASP A 94 -13.47 8.42 5.01
C ASP A 94 -13.75 9.45 3.90
N LYS A 95 -13.40 10.73 4.14
CA LYS A 95 -13.65 11.83 3.19
C LYS A 95 -12.44 12.22 2.34
N HIS A 96 -11.26 11.64 2.60
CA HIS A 96 -10.02 11.92 1.89
C HIS A 96 -9.25 10.60 1.67
N GLY A 97 -9.56 9.92 0.56
CA GLY A 97 -9.00 8.59 0.22
C GLY A 97 -9.97 7.41 0.42
N GLY A 98 -10.91 7.50 1.37
CA GLY A 98 -11.82 6.39 1.72
C GLY A 98 -12.81 5.94 0.64
N ALA A 99 -13.00 6.73 -0.43
CA ALA A 99 -13.92 6.39 -1.53
C ALA A 99 -13.53 5.09 -2.28
N ILE A 100 -12.24 4.71 -2.25
CA ILE A 100 -11.74 3.50 -2.90
C ILE A 100 -12.35 2.25 -2.27
N GLU A 101 -12.32 2.14 -0.93
CA GLU A 101 -12.88 0.99 -0.22
C GLU A 101 -14.38 0.83 -0.46
N GLU A 102 -15.11 1.96 -0.43
CA GLU A 102 -16.56 1.93 -0.64
C GLU A 102 -16.92 1.53 -2.07
N CYS A 103 -16.20 2.08 -3.06
CA CYS A 103 -16.36 1.67 -4.45
C CYS A 103 -16.07 0.18 -4.63
N MET A 104 -15.01 -0.35 -4.01
CA MET A 104 -14.70 -1.79 -4.04
C MET A 104 -15.85 -2.63 -3.47
N ARG A 105 -16.42 -2.25 -2.31
CA ARG A 105 -17.56 -2.97 -1.70
C ARG A 105 -18.79 -2.95 -2.62
N ILE A 106 -19.11 -1.80 -3.22
CA ILE A 106 -20.23 -1.67 -4.16
C ILE A 106 -20.01 -2.56 -5.38
N LEU A 107 -18.85 -2.47 -6.03
CA LEU A 107 -18.57 -3.26 -7.23
C LEU A 107 -18.55 -4.76 -6.95
N GLN A 108 -18.00 -5.21 -5.82
CA GLN A 108 -17.97 -6.63 -5.45
C GLN A 108 -19.33 -7.16 -5.01
N SER A 109 -20.17 -6.33 -4.37
CA SER A 109 -21.53 -6.74 -3.96
C SER A 109 -22.53 -6.75 -5.12
N GLN A 110 -22.31 -5.90 -6.14
CA GLN A 110 -23.22 -5.76 -7.28
C GLN A 110 -22.83 -6.62 -8.50
N SER A 111 -21.71 -7.35 -8.46
CA SER A 111 -21.23 -8.16 -9.60
C SER A 111 -21.01 -9.64 -9.24
N LEU A 112 -21.65 -10.67 -9.82
CA LEU A 112 -22.76 -10.88 -10.76
C LEU A 112 -23.25 -12.35 -10.59
N PRO A 113 -24.48 -12.73 -10.98
CA PRO A 113 -24.90 -14.14 -11.07
C PRO A 113 -23.94 -14.95 -11.98
N ARG A 114 -23.56 -16.14 -11.52
CA ARG A 114 -22.75 -17.11 -12.27
C ARG A 114 -23.45 -17.46 -13.59
N LYS A 115 -22.79 -17.20 -14.73
CA LYS A 115 -23.02 -17.96 -15.96
C LYS A 115 -22.09 -19.16 -15.97
#